data_AF-A0A8T5Q2S8-F1
#
_entry.id   AF-A0A8T5Q2S8-F1
#
_cell.length_a   1.000
_cell.length_b   1.000
_cell.length_c   1.000
_cell.angle_alpha   90.00
_cell.angle_beta   90.00
_cell.angle_gamma   90.00
#
_symmetry.space_group_name_H-M   'P 1'
#
loop_
_entity.id
_entity.type
_entity.pdbx_description
1 polymer ?
#
loop_
_entity_poly.entity_id
_entity_poly.type
_entity_poly.pdbx_seq_one_letter_code
_entity_poly.pdbx_strand_id
1 'polypeptide(L)'
;MNMHQNVAKNLRRIKEIPVLVGSKGKIIEYTKVTSAPAKFDMQKPYFVALIELENGERISAQLVDCEDISEGMEVEGVVRKLFSHGDKGLIQYGVKFRPNI
;
A
#
# COMPACT_ATOMS: atom_id res chain seq x y z
N MET A 1 23.87 14.26 -6.26
CA MET A 1 23.75 12.80 -6.05
C MET A 1 22.45 12.34 -6.71
N ASN A 2 22.49 12.07 -8.01
CA ASN A 2 21.30 11.85 -8.83
C ASN A 2 20.85 10.39 -8.73
N MET A 3 19.73 10.19 -8.07
CA MET A 3 19.04 8.91 -7.97
C MET A 3 18.32 8.65 -9.30
N HIS A 4 19.05 8.13 -10.28
CA HIS A 4 18.46 7.54 -11.48
C HIS A 4 17.70 6.28 -11.06
N GLN A 5 16.45 6.43 -10.61
CA GLN A 5 15.55 5.30 -10.48
C GLN A 5 15.33 4.72 -11.88
N ASN A 6 15.80 3.48 -12.04
CA ASN A 6 15.80 2.74 -13.29
C ASN A 6 14.36 2.66 -13.84
N VAL A 7 14.11 3.30 -14.99
CA VAL A 7 12.78 3.45 -15.62
C VAL A 7 12.08 2.10 -15.78
N ALA A 8 12.83 1.03 -16.04
CA ALA A 8 12.32 -0.33 -16.15
C ALA A 8 11.70 -0.89 -14.85
N LYS A 9 12.21 -0.49 -13.67
CA LYS A 9 11.62 -0.87 -12.37
C LYS A 9 10.27 -0.19 -12.14
N ASN A 10 10.12 1.06 -12.57
CA ASN A 10 8.86 1.80 -12.46
C ASN A 10 7.77 1.26 -13.40
N LEU A 11 8.15 0.80 -14.60
CA LEU A 11 7.21 0.22 -15.55
C LEU A 11 6.64 -1.15 -15.09
N ARG A 12 7.42 -1.96 -14.36
CA ARG A 12 6.94 -3.23 -13.78
C ARG A 12 5.84 -3.01 -12.73
N ARG A 13 5.96 -1.97 -11.88
CA ARG A 13 4.93 -1.61 -10.90
C ARG A 13 3.57 -1.28 -11.52
N ILE A 14 3.53 -0.74 -12.74
CA ILE A 14 2.27 -0.40 -13.43
C ILE A 14 1.48 -1.68 -13.78
N LYS A 15 2.18 -2.79 -14.06
CA LYS A 15 1.54 -4.09 -14.40
C LYS A 15 0.86 -4.77 -13.21
N GLU A 16 1.27 -4.47 -11.98
CA GLU A 16 0.75 -5.09 -10.75
C GLU A 16 -0.53 -4.42 -10.24
N ILE A 17 -0.74 -3.13 -10.54
CA ILE A 17 -1.91 -2.36 -10.07
C ILE A 17 -3.25 -3.02 -10.45
N PRO A 18 -3.49 -3.44 -11.70
CA PRO A 18 -4.76 -4.08 -12.07
C PRO A 18 -5.00 -5.41 -11.35
N VAL A 19 -3.93 -6.12 -10.97
CA VAL A 19 -4.00 -7.45 -10.36
C VAL A 19 -4.34 -7.38 -8.88
N LEU A 20 -3.94 -6.29 -8.20
CA LEU A 20 -4.14 -6.11 -6.77
C LEU A 20 -5.45 -5.42 -6.40
N VAL A 21 -6.11 -4.71 -7.32
CA VAL A 21 -7.41 -4.08 -7.03
C VAL A 21 -8.48 -5.17 -6.95
N GLY A 22 -9.20 -5.22 -5.83
CA GLY A 22 -10.21 -6.23 -5.54
C GLY A 22 -9.63 -7.59 -5.16
N SER A 23 -8.30 -7.75 -5.11
CA SER A 23 -7.72 -8.98 -4.59
C SER A 23 -7.94 -9.08 -3.09
N LYS A 24 -8.23 -10.29 -2.63
CA LYS A 24 -8.43 -10.61 -1.22
C LYS A 24 -7.20 -11.31 -0.65
N GLY A 25 -6.99 -11.14 0.64
CA GLY A 25 -5.91 -11.79 1.36
C GLY A 25 -6.08 -11.74 2.86
N LYS A 26 -5.10 -12.30 3.57
CA LYS A 26 -5.03 -12.31 5.04
C LYS A 26 -3.75 -11.68 5.52
N ILE A 27 -3.85 -10.94 6.62
CA ILE A 27 -2.67 -10.38 7.29
C ILE A 27 -1.87 -11.51 7.92
N ILE A 28 -0.60 -11.62 7.55
CA ILE A 28 0.34 -12.56 8.17
C ILE A 28 1.04 -11.91 9.36
N GLU A 29 1.50 -10.68 9.18
CA GLU A 29 2.20 -9.89 10.20
C GLU A 29 2.00 -8.40 9.88
N TYR A 30 2.01 -7.54 10.90
CA TYR A 30 1.86 -6.10 10.71
C TYR A 30 2.73 -5.27 11.65
N THR A 31 2.97 -4.03 11.27
CA THR A 31 3.68 -3.05 12.09
C THR A 31 3.01 -1.68 12.03
N LYS A 32 3.00 -0.97 13.16
CA LYS A 32 2.49 0.41 13.26
C LYS A 32 3.64 1.39 13.08
N VAL A 33 3.58 2.16 12.00
CA VAL A 33 4.58 3.19 11.72
C VAL A 33 4.15 4.50 12.39
N THR A 34 4.83 4.85 13.49
CA THR A 34 4.63 6.11 14.22
C THR A 34 5.64 7.18 13.83
N SER A 35 6.85 6.78 13.42
CA SER A 35 7.89 7.66 12.88
C SER A 35 8.13 7.32 11.41
N ALA A 36 7.74 8.25 10.55
CA ALA A 36 7.78 8.14 9.09
C ALA A 36 8.54 9.35 8.53
N PRO A 37 9.18 9.21 7.36
CA PRO A 37 9.83 10.32 6.67
C PRO A 37 8.85 11.46 6.39
N ALA A 38 9.35 12.70 6.27
CA ALA A 38 8.52 13.91 6.09
C ALA A 38 7.47 13.81 4.95
N LYS A 39 7.75 13.02 3.90
CA LYS A 39 6.81 12.79 2.78
C LYS A 39 5.58 11.95 3.14
N PHE A 40 5.61 11.25 4.26
CA PHE A 40 4.52 10.40 4.78
C PHE A 40 4.02 10.89 6.14
N ASP A 41 4.43 12.09 6.57
CA ASP A 41 4.11 12.64 7.88
C ASP A 41 2.60 12.81 8.07
N MET A 42 1.89 13.23 7.00
CA MET A 42 0.44 13.39 7.00
C MET A 42 -0.34 12.06 7.06
N GLN A 43 0.33 10.92 6.97
CA GLN A 43 -0.31 9.60 7.08
C GLN A 43 -0.07 8.96 8.45
N LYS A 44 0.65 9.62 9.37
CA LYS A 44 0.91 9.07 10.70
C LYS A 44 -0.33 9.13 11.60
N PRO A 45 -0.52 8.11 12.45
CA PRO A 45 0.08 6.77 12.35
C PRO A 45 -0.58 5.95 11.23
N TYR A 46 0.18 5.08 10.58
CA TYR A 46 -0.37 4.10 9.62
C TYR A 46 0.21 2.71 9.85
N PHE A 47 -0.49 1.70 9.35
CA PHE A 47 -0.06 0.31 9.44
C PHE A 47 0.50 -0.16 8.11
N VAL A 48 1.52 -1.01 8.19
CA VAL A 48 2.06 -1.78 7.07
C VAL A 48 1.94 -3.24 7.43
N ALA A 49 1.47 -4.07 6.50
CA ALA A 49 1.31 -5.49 6.71
C ALA A 49 1.96 -6.30 5.60
N LEU A 50 2.40 -7.50 5.98
CA LEU A 50 2.62 -8.62 5.06
C LEU A 50 1.29 -9.33 4.86
N ILE A 51 0.81 -9.40 3.62
CA ILE A 51 -0.48 -9.96 3.26
C ILE A 51 -0.24 -11.17 2.36
N GLU A 52 -0.86 -12.29 2.69
CA GLU A 52 -0.94 -13.47 1.81
C GLU A 52 -2.27 -13.39 1.05
N LEU A 53 -2.17 -13.24 -0.27
CA LEU A 53 -3.31 -13.18 -1.16
C LEU A 53 -3.89 -14.58 -1.38
N GLU A 54 -5.15 -14.67 -1.83
CA GLU A 54 -5.81 -15.96 -2.14
C GLU A 54 -5.07 -16.81 -3.18
N ASN A 55 -4.29 -16.17 -4.06
CA ASN A 55 -3.46 -16.86 -5.06
C ASN A 55 -2.13 -17.41 -4.47
N GLY A 56 -1.89 -17.24 -3.16
CA GLY A 56 -0.69 -17.67 -2.45
C GLY A 56 0.50 -16.70 -2.55
N GLU A 57 0.37 -15.59 -3.29
CA GLU A 57 1.42 -14.57 -3.33
C GLU A 57 1.44 -13.74 -2.04
N ARG A 58 2.66 -13.37 -1.62
CA ARG A 58 2.86 -12.51 -0.46
C ARG A 58 3.29 -11.12 -0.88
N ILE A 59 2.60 -10.12 -0.37
CA ILE A 59 2.85 -8.71 -0.69
C ILE A 59 3.00 -7.89 0.59
N SER A 60 3.77 -6.81 0.51
CA SER A 60 3.81 -5.80 1.58
C SER A 60 3.04 -4.57 1.14
N ALA A 61 2.04 -4.17 1.91
CA ALA A 61 1.19 -3.02 1.59
C ALA A 61 0.77 -2.27 2.86
N GLN A 62 0.37 -1.00 2.67
CA GLN A 62 -0.22 -0.22 3.74
C GLN A 62 -1.69 -0.59 3.95
N LEU A 63 -2.11 -0.58 5.20
CA LEU A 63 -3.51 -0.75 5.58
C LEU A 63 -4.20 0.62 5.75
N VAL A 64 -5.46 0.70 5.34
CA VAL A 64 -6.32 1.88 5.43
C VAL A 64 -7.70 1.49 5.93
N ASP A 65 -8.47 2.49 6.40
CA ASP A 65 -9.82 2.31 6.93
C ASP A 65 -9.92 1.33 8.11
N CYS A 66 -8.88 1.27 8.94
CA CYS A 66 -8.80 0.36 10.08
C CYS A 66 -8.22 1.07 11.32
N GLU A 67 -8.89 0.89 12.45
CA GLU A 67 -8.39 1.32 13.77
C GLU A 67 -7.71 0.17 14.50
N ASP A 68 -8.33 -1.02 14.46
CA ASP A 68 -7.81 -2.25 15.04
C ASP A 68 -7.41 -3.25 13.94
N ILE A 69 -6.28 -3.93 14.15
CA ILE A 69 -5.69 -4.87 13.18
C ILE A 69 -5.16 -6.08 13.93
N SER A 70 -5.38 -7.26 13.36
CA SER A 70 -4.85 -8.52 13.89
C SER A 70 -4.26 -9.38 12.76
N GLU A 71 -3.36 -10.27 13.14
CA GLU A 71 -2.97 -11.38 12.27
C GLU A 71 -4.21 -12.23 11.92
N GLY A 72 -4.24 -12.79 10.72
CA GLY A 72 -5.35 -13.57 10.17
C GLY A 72 -6.54 -12.75 9.66
N MET A 73 -6.59 -11.43 9.91
CA MET A 73 -7.67 -10.55 9.45
C MET A 73 -7.75 -10.52 7.92
N GLU A 74 -8.97 -10.64 7.38
CA GLU A 74 -9.23 -10.56 5.95
C GLU A 74 -9.19 -9.12 5.45
N VAL A 75 -8.53 -8.93 4.32
CA VAL A 75 -8.34 -7.62 3.70
C VAL A 75 -8.55 -7.68 2.19
N GLU A 76 -8.93 -6.55 1.60
CA GLU A 76 -9.06 -6.40 0.16
C GLU A 76 -8.27 -5.20 -0.38
N GLY A 77 -7.78 -5.31 -1.61
CA GLY A 77 -7.03 -4.27 -2.29
C GLY A 77 -7.94 -3.19 -2.87
N VAL A 78 -7.67 -1.93 -2.51
CA VAL A 78 -8.41 -0.74 -2.94
C VAL A 78 -7.50 0.32 -3.54
N VAL A 79 -8.02 1.08 -4.50
CA VAL A 79 -7.30 2.21 -5.09
C VAL A 79 -7.28 3.38 -4.12
N ARG A 80 -6.09 3.93 -3.86
CA ARG A 80 -5.89 5.11 -3.01
C ARG A 80 -4.94 6.11 -3.65
N LYS A 81 -5.19 7.39 -3.38
CA LYS A 81 -4.25 8.47 -3.68
C LYS A 81 -3.03 8.32 -2.78
N LEU A 82 -1.85 8.18 -3.39
CA LEU A 82 -0.59 8.06 -2.67
C LEU A 82 0.00 9.44 -2.37
N PHE A 83 0.15 10.29 -3.39
CA PHE A 83 0.66 11.66 -3.25
C PHE A 83 0.30 12.52 -4.46
N SER A 84 0.38 13.85 -4.27
CA SER A 84 0.22 14.88 -5.31
C SER A 84 1.55 15.61 -5.49
N HIS A 85 1.99 15.84 -6.72
CA HIS A 85 3.19 16.63 -7.00
C HIS A 85 2.91 18.15 -6.94
N GLY A 86 2.51 18.65 -5.77
CA GLY A 86 2.05 20.04 -5.59
C GLY A 86 0.59 20.25 -5.98
N ASP A 87 0.12 21.50 -5.91
CA ASP A 87 -1.31 21.86 -6.01
C ASP A 87 -1.91 21.66 -7.41
N LYS A 88 -1.08 21.71 -8.46
CA LYS A 88 -1.46 21.43 -9.86
C LYS A 88 -0.72 20.22 -10.45
N GLY A 89 -0.12 19.41 -9.58
CA GLY A 89 0.72 18.29 -10.00
C GLY A 89 -0.04 17.01 -10.35
N LEU A 90 0.71 16.06 -10.91
CA LEU A 90 0.21 14.72 -11.14
C LEU A 90 -0.15 14.04 -9.81
N ILE A 91 -1.37 13.51 -9.75
CA ILE A 91 -1.82 12.64 -8.66
C ILE A 91 -1.37 11.22 -8.95
N GLN A 92 -0.58 10.65 -8.05
CA GLN A 92 -0.21 9.24 -8.13
C GLN A 92 -1.20 8.39 -7.33
N TYR A 93 -1.82 7.44 -8.02
CA TYR A 93 -2.65 6.40 -7.43
C TYR A 93 -1.85 5.12 -7.23
N GLY A 94 -2.28 4.29 -6.29
CA GLY A 94 -1.77 2.95 -6.08
C GLY A 94 -2.72 2.14 -5.21
N VAL A 95 -2.36 0.89 -4.97
CA VAL A 95 -3.19 -0.04 -4.18
C VAL A 95 -2.75 -0.01 -2.71
N LYS A 96 -3.73 0.08 -1.82
CA LYS A 96 -3.60 -0.17 -0.38
C LYS A 96 -4.64 -1.22 0.00
N PHE A 97 -4.57 -1.76 1.21
CA PHE A 97 -5.50 -2.79 1.67
C PHE A 97 -6.39 -2.26 2.79
N ARG A 98 -7.65 -2.69 2.84
CA ARG A 98 -8.57 -2.38 3.94
C ARG A 98 -9.19 -3.67 4.48
N PRO A 99 -9.66 -3.70 5.74
CA PRO A 99 -10.46 -4.81 6.24
C PRO A 99 -11.65 -5.09 5.33
N ASN A 100 -11.86 -6.37 5.00
CA ASN A 100 -13.03 -6.83 4.27
C ASN A 100 -14.18 -6.97 5.29
N ILE A 101 -15.10 -5.99 5.32
CA ILE A 101 -16.28 -5.98 6.20
C ILE A 101 -17.44 -6.69 5.50
#